data_AF-A0AA97ALN0-F1
#
_entry.id   AF-A0AA97ALN0-F1
#
_cell.length_a   1.000
_cell.length_b   1.000
_cell.length_c   1.000
_cell.angle_alpha   90.00
_cell.angle_beta   90.00
_cell.angle_gamma   90.00
#
_symmetry.space_group_name_H-M   'P 1'
#
loop_
_entity.id
_entity.type
_entity.pdbx_description
1 polymer ?
#
loop_
_entity_poly.entity_id
_entity_poly.type
_entity_poly.pdbx_seq_one_letter_code
_entity_poly.pdbx_strand_id
1 'polypeptide(L)'
;MKPNHEPVILPAQLRAAVREIIPEVLAEMLGVTLLPPVAHNREWFDAEEAARLLDLNRPEKLHKMRRNGLLQEGRHCRTTNDTASAKIPRWQYHVGRCRDVLNQSIAKRPSRSKSIR
;
A
#
# COMPACT_ATOMS: atom_id res chain seq x y z
N MET A 1 -45.27 16.85 -12.19
CA MET A 1 -44.78 15.52 -12.63
C MET A 1 -43.31 15.43 -12.31
N LYS A 2 -42.88 14.51 -11.43
CA LYS A 2 -41.46 14.31 -11.10
C LYS A 2 -40.91 13.20 -12.01
N PRO A 3 -39.79 13.38 -12.73
CA PRO A 3 -39.20 12.30 -13.51
C PRO A 3 -38.61 11.25 -12.56
N ASN A 4 -39.09 10.02 -12.67
CA ASN A 4 -38.51 8.85 -12.02
C ASN A 4 -37.16 8.55 -12.69
N HIS A 5 -36.06 8.78 -11.99
CA HIS A 5 -34.75 8.27 -12.37
C HIS A 5 -34.66 6.81 -11.93
N GLU A 6 -35.04 5.87 -12.79
CA GLU A 6 -34.68 4.47 -12.59
C GLU A 6 -33.17 4.30 -12.82
N PRO A 7 -32.44 3.67 -11.88
CA PRO A 7 -31.01 3.42 -12.07
C PRO A 7 -30.82 2.39 -13.19
N VAL A 8 -30.04 2.73 -14.21
CA VAL A 8 -29.63 1.80 -15.26
C VAL A 8 -28.75 0.72 -14.63
N ILE A 9 -29.33 -0.45 -14.34
CA ILE A 9 -28.60 -1.59 -13.79
C ILE A 9 -27.90 -2.30 -14.95
N LEU A 10 -26.66 -1.89 -15.23
CA LEU A 10 -25.83 -2.60 -16.21
C LEU A 10 -25.48 -4.02 -15.71
N PRO A 11 -25.50 -5.04 -16.56
CA PRO A 11 -25.06 -6.39 -16.21
C PRO A 11 -23.58 -6.40 -15.81
N ALA A 12 -23.19 -7.30 -14.91
CA ALA A 12 -21.85 -7.34 -14.33
C ALA A 12 -20.73 -7.43 -15.37
N GLN A 13 -20.96 -8.17 -16.46
CA GLN A 13 -20.02 -8.30 -17.58
C GLN A 13 -19.78 -6.96 -18.27
N LEU A 14 -20.84 -6.17 -18.48
CA LEU A 14 -20.75 -4.85 -19.10
C LEU A 14 -20.08 -3.84 -18.16
N ARG A 15 -20.29 -3.94 -16.84
CA ARG A 15 -19.58 -3.10 -15.85
C ARG A 15 -18.08 -3.38 -15.85
N ALA A 16 -17.67 -4.63 -16.00
CA ALA A 16 -16.25 -5.01 -16.08
C ALA A 16 -15.63 -4.46 -17.37
N ALA A 17 -16.27 -4.69 -18.52
CA ALA A 17 -15.80 -4.16 -19.81
C ALA A 17 -15.69 -2.64 -19.80
N VAL A 18 -16.70 -1.93 -19.27
CA VAL A 18 -16.68 -0.46 -19.16
C VAL A 18 -15.56 0.02 -18.24
N ARG A 19 -15.26 -0.70 -17.15
CA ARG A 19 -14.14 -0.34 -16.25
C ARG A 19 -12.76 -0.49 -16.89
N GLU A 20 -12.61 -1.39 -17.86
CA GLU A 20 -11.34 -1.56 -18.58
C GLU A 20 -11.18 -0.54 -19.71
N ILE A 21 -12.28 -0.12 -20.35
CA ILE A 21 -12.26 0.80 -21.51
C ILE A 21 -12.16 2.27 -21.06
N ILE A 22 -12.81 2.65 -19.95
CA ILE A 22 -12.83 4.05 -19.46
C ILE A 22 -11.43 4.66 -19.28
N PRO A 23 -10.46 3.98 -18.65
CA PRO A 23 -9.12 4.55 -18.45
C PRO A 23 -8.43 4.89 -19.76
N GLU A 24 -8.56 4.03 -20.77
CA GLU A 24 -7.91 4.17 -22.07
C GLU A 24 -8.48 5.36 -22.85
N VAL A 25 -9.80 5.48 -22.92
CA VAL A 25 -10.49 6.60 -23.58
C VAL A 25 -10.21 7.93 -22.87
N LEU A 26 -10.22 7.94 -21.53
CA LEU A 26 -9.90 9.15 -20.76
C LEU A 26 -8.45 9.59 -20.95
N ALA A 27 -7.51 8.66 -21.05
CA ALA A 27 -6.11 8.97 -21.29
C ALA A 27 -5.87 9.59 -22.67
N GLU A 28 -6.52 9.04 -23.69
CA GLU A 28 -6.49 9.58 -25.06
C GLU A 28 -7.09 11.00 -25.10
N MET A 29 -8.26 11.21 -24.48
CA MET A 29 -8.90 12.53 -24.41
C MET A 29 -8.09 13.59 -23.66
N LEU A 30 -7.32 13.18 -22.66
CA LEU A 30 -6.49 14.07 -21.84
C LEU A 30 -5.08 14.27 -22.41
N GLY A 31 -4.73 13.58 -23.51
CA GLY A 31 -3.39 13.62 -24.09
C GLY A 31 -2.31 13.08 -23.13
N VAL A 32 -2.71 12.23 -22.18
CA VAL A 32 -1.81 11.66 -21.18
C VAL A 32 -1.48 10.24 -21.62
N THR A 33 -0.21 9.99 -21.95
CA THR A 33 0.26 8.63 -22.19
C THR A 33 0.10 7.84 -20.89
N LEU A 34 -0.82 6.87 -20.85
CA LEU A 34 -0.80 5.86 -19.80
C LEU A 34 0.49 5.08 -20.00
N LEU A 35 1.49 5.41 -19.19
CA LEU A 35 2.59 4.51 -18.95
C LEU A 35 1.95 3.16 -18.60
N PRO A 36 2.37 2.03 -19.20
CA PRO A 36 1.89 0.72 -18.79
C PRO A 36 2.00 0.65 -17.27
N PRO A 37 1.05 0.01 -16.55
CA PRO A 37 1.15 -0.12 -15.12
C PRO A 37 2.54 -0.69 -14.85
N VAL A 38 3.44 0.16 -14.33
CA VAL A 38 4.81 -0.22 -14.03
C VAL A 38 4.63 -1.48 -13.23
N ALA A 39 5.07 -2.61 -13.77
CA ALA A 39 4.79 -3.92 -13.18
C ALA A 39 5.02 -3.76 -11.68
N HIS A 40 3.95 -3.87 -10.89
CA HIS A 40 3.97 -3.57 -9.45
C HIS A 40 4.92 -4.52 -8.68
N ASN A 41 5.70 -5.35 -9.38
CA ASN A 41 6.73 -6.26 -8.90
C ASN A 41 7.89 -5.60 -8.13
N ARG A 42 7.93 -4.28 -7.95
CA ARG A 42 8.80 -3.61 -6.96
C ARG A 42 8.00 -3.21 -5.71
N GLU A 43 7.31 -4.16 -5.07
CA GLU A 43 6.65 -3.91 -3.77
C GLU A 43 7.64 -3.76 -2.60
N TRP A 44 8.91 -4.10 -2.84
CA TRP A 44 9.99 -4.13 -1.86
C TRP A 44 10.90 -2.94 -2.02
N PHE A 45 10.97 -2.11 -0.99
CA PHE A 45 11.71 -0.85 -0.96
C PHE A 45 12.72 -0.83 0.18
N ASP A 46 13.81 -0.08 0.02
CA ASP A 46 14.75 0.14 1.11
C ASP A 46 14.09 0.93 2.26
N ALA A 47 14.71 0.90 3.45
CA ALA A 47 14.12 1.49 4.66
C ALA A 47 13.73 2.97 4.50
N GLU A 48 14.56 3.75 3.80
CA GLU A 48 14.27 5.18 3.55
C GLU A 48 13.06 5.39 2.66
N GLU A 49 13.01 4.68 1.53
CA GLU A 49 11.94 4.83 0.54
C GLU A 49 10.62 4.26 1.09
N ALA A 50 10.67 3.10 1.73
CA ALA A 50 9.53 2.50 2.41
C ALA A 50 8.97 3.44 3.50
N ALA A 51 9.84 4.13 4.26
CA ALA A 51 9.39 5.06 5.28
C ALA A 51 8.65 6.26 4.67
N ARG A 52 9.14 6.82 3.56
CA ARG A 52 8.43 7.90 2.84
C ARG A 52 7.08 7.44 2.34
N LEU A 53 7.00 6.25 1.72
CA LEU A 53 5.75 5.71 1.19
C LEU A 53 4.72 5.31 2.27
N LEU A 54 5.19 5.04 3.49
CA LEU A 54 4.37 4.71 4.65
C LEU A 54 4.05 5.92 5.54
N ASP A 55 4.39 7.14 5.08
CA ASP A 55 4.23 8.39 5.85
C ASP A 55 4.87 8.31 7.24
N LEU A 56 6.02 7.62 7.33
CA LEU A 56 6.81 7.51 8.55
C LEU A 56 7.92 8.58 8.52
N ASN A 57 7.94 9.45 9.53
CA ASN A 57 8.95 10.50 9.66
C ASN A 57 10.41 10.01 9.71
N ARG A 58 10.63 8.72 10.01
CA ARG A 58 11.96 8.16 10.30
C ARG A 58 12.07 6.70 9.86
N PRO A 59 13.09 6.32 9.06
CA PRO A 59 13.32 4.93 8.64
C PRO A 59 13.67 4.00 9.81
N GLU A 60 14.22 4.53 10.90
CA GLU A 60 14.53 3.76 12.12
C GLU A 60 13.28 3.12 12.73
N LYS A 61 12.10 3.71 12.47
CA LYS A 61 10.83 3.16 12.96
C LYS A 61 10.54 1.79 12.35
N LEU A 62 10.85 1.57 11.08
CA LEU A 62 10.72 0.25 10.43
C LEU A 62 11.65 -0.79 11.06
N HIS A 63 12.91 -0.40 11.30
CA HIS A 63 13.86 -1.27 12.00
C HIS A 63 13.41 -1.61 13.41
N LYS A 64 12.86 -0.63 14.14
CA LYS A 64 12.30 -0.85 15.49
C LYS A 64 11.09 -1.77 15.45
N MET A 65 10.17 -1.59 14.50
CA MET A 65 9.00 -2.46 14.35
C MET A 65 9.40 -3.90 14.03
N ARG A 66 10.41 -4.10 13.19
CA ARG A 66 11.01 -5.43 12.96
C ARG A 66 11.60 -6.02 14.25
N ARG A 67 12.46 -5.27 14.95
CA ARG A 67 13.09 -5.73 16.20
C ARG A 67 12.07 -6.07 17.28
N ASN A 68 10.93 -5.39 17.30
CA ASN A 68 9.83 -5.64 18.23
C ASN A 68 8.90 -6.78 17.78
N GLY A 69 9.20 -7.46 16.66
CA GLY A 69 8.39 -8.57 16.14
C GLY A 69 7.09 -8.15 15.44
N LEU A 70 6.84 -6.84 15.29
CA LEU A 70 5.64 -6.34 14.61
C LEU A 70 5.71 -6.55 13.10
N LEU A 71 6.92 -6.48 12.52
CA LEU A 71 7.18 -6.82 11.11
C LEU A 71 7.94 -8.15 11.06
N GLN A 72 7.32 -9.15 10.44
CA GLN A 72 7.90 -10.49 10.26
C GLN A 72 8.79 -10.57 9.01
N GLU A 73 9.95 -11.21 9.13
CA GLU A 73 10.83 -11.51 8.00
C GLU A 73 10.19 -12.49 7.01
N GLY A 74 10.49 -12.36 5.72
CA GLY A 74 9.87 -13.10 4.62
C GLY A 74 8.46 -12.60 4.25
N ARG A 75 7.72 -12.05 5.21
CA ARG A 75 6.37 -11.51 4.98
C ARG A 75 6.37 -9.99 4.78
N HIS A 76 7.00 -9.24 5.68
CA HIS A 76 6.96 -7.77 5.69
C HIS A 76 8.32 -7.16 5.40
N CYS A 77 9.40 -7.83 5.78
CA CYS A 77 10.77 -7.42 5.49
C CYS A 77 11.59 -8.59 4.96
N ARG A 78 12.62 -8.30 4.18
CA ARG A 78 13.58 -9.28 3.70
C ARG A 78 14.99 -8.69 3.73
N THR A 79 15.99 -9.53 3.90
CA THR A 79 17.38 -9.17 3.68
C THR A 79 17.75 -9.39 2.22
N THR A 80 18.56 -8.48 1.66
CA THR A 80 19.06 -8.58 0.28
C THR A 80 20.58 -8.74 0.23
N ASN A 81 21.20 -9.13 1.34
CA ASN A 81 22.62 -9.43 1.34
C ASN A 81 22.84 -10.79 0.67
N ASP A 82 23.10 -10.78 -0.63
CA ASP A 82 23.47 -11.97 -1.40
C ASP A 82 24.88 -12.50 -1.05
N THR A 83 25.69 -11.71 -0.34
CA THR A 83 27.05 -12.07 0.03
C THR A 83 27.21 -12.13 1.53
N ALA A 84 27.63 -13.29 2.03
CA ALA A 84 27.95 -13.57 3.44
C ALA A 84 29.01 -12.61 4.05
N SER A 85 29.64 -11.76 3.24
CA SER A 85 30.67 -10.79 3.64
C SER A 85 30.16 -9.38 3.97
N ALA A 86 28.88 -9.08 3.77
CA ALA A 86 28.36 -7.74 4.07
C ALA A 86 28.20 -7.54 5.58
N LYS A 87 29.10 -6.75 6.20
CA LYS A 87 29.10 -6.38 7.63
C LYS A 87 27.78 -5.80 8.14
N ILE A 88 26.92 -5.27 7.26
CA ILE A 88 25.64 -4.66 7.62
C ILE A 88 24.54 -5.24 6.72
N PRO A 89 23.49 -5.85 7.29
CA PRO A 89 22.34 -6.34 6.54
C PRO A 89 21.55 -5.20 5.91
N ARG A 90 21.44 -5.18 4.57
CA ARG A 90 20.47 -4.34 3.87
C ARG A 90 19.09 -4.98 3.95
N TRP A 91 18.13 -4.18 4.39
CA TRP A 91 16.75 -4.60 4.61
C TRP A 91 15.83 -3.89 3.65
N GLN A 92 15.01 -4.68 2.96
CA GLN A 92 13.90 -4.20 2.18
C GLN A 92 12.58 -4.49 2.89
N TYR A 93 11.60 -3.63 2.66
CA TYR A 93 10.29 -3.66 3.29
C TYR A 93 9.20 -3.65 2.23
N HIS A 94 8.18 -4.47 2.46
CA HIS A 94 7.00 -4.54 1.62
C HIS A 94 6.00 -3.47 2.06
N VAL A 95 5.83 -2.42 1.27
CA VAL A 95 5.02 -1.24 1.68
C VAL A 95 3.56 -1.61 1.93
N GLY A 96 2.90 -2.34 1.01
CA GLY A 96 1.51 -2.76 1.19
C GLY A 96 1.26 -3.49 2.52
N ARG A 97 2.01 -4.56 2.78
CA ARG A 97 1.87 -5.36 4.00
C ARG A 97 2.24 -4.58 5.27
N CYS A 98 3.26 -3.73 5.22
CA CYS A 98 3.62 -2.85 6.34
C CYS A 98 2.51 -1.84 6.66
N ARG A 99 1.85 -1.29 5.63
CA ARG A 99 0.72 -0.37 5.78
C ARG A 99 -0.46 -1.06 6.47
N ASP A 100 -0.77 -2.30 6.10
CA ASP A 100 -1.85 -3.07 6.73
C ASP A 100 -1.60 -3.26 8.24
N VAL A 101 -0.38 -3.61 8.63
CA VAL A 101 0.01 -3.76 10.04
C VAL A 101 -0.10 -2.44 10.79
N LEU A 102 0.34 -1.33 10.18
CA LEU A 102 0.22 0.00 10.76
C LEU A 102 -1.26 0.37 11.01
N ASN A 103 -2.12 0.16 10.02
CA ASN A 103 -3.56 0.43 10.13
C ASN A 103 -4.22 -0.42 11.21
N GLN A 104 -3.88 -1.71 11.31
CA GLN A 104 -4.38 -2.59 12.38
C GLN A 104 -3.90 -2.15 13.77
N SER A 105 -2.64 -1.70 13.89
CA SER A 105 -2.11 -1.23 15.17
C SER A 105 -2.81 0.04 15.68
N ILE A 106 -3.27 0.91 14.77
CA ILE A 106 -4.06 2.10 15.10
C ILE A 106 -5.48 1.70 15.52
N ALA A 107 -6.12 0.79 14.77
CA ALA A 107 -7.47 0.31 15.07
C ALA A 107 -7.57 -0.46 16.40
N LYS A 108 -6.49 -1.11 16.85
CA LYS A 108 -6.45 -1.87 18.12
C LYS A 108 -6.09 -1.06 19.35
N ARG A 109 -5.87 0.26 19.27
CA ARG A 109 -5.76 1.07 20.49
C ARG A 109 -7.17 1.25 21.06
N PRO A 110 -7.56 0.58 22.17
CA PRO A 110 -8.75 1.02 22.88
C PRO A 110 -8.52 2.49 23.21
N SER A 111 -9.43 3.36 22.76
CA SER A 111 -9.51 4.71 23.27
C SER A 111 -9.45 4.59 24.78
N ARG A 112 -8.34 4.99 25.40
CA ARG A 112 -8.30 5.21 26.84
C ARG A 112 -9.22 6.40 27.07
N SER A 113 -10.52 6.14 27.15
CA SER A 113 -11.50 7.02 27.74
C SER A 113 -10.95 7.27 29.14
N LYS A 114 -10.37 8.45 29.35
CA LYS A 114 -10.09 8.93 30.69
C LYS A 114 -11.44 8.95 31.39
N SER A 115 -11.71 7.93 32.21
CA SER A 115 -12.71 8.02 33.26
C SER A 115 -12.17 9.08 34.23
N ILE A 116 -12.57 10.32 33.98
CA ILE A 116 -12.40 11.41 34.94
C ILE A 116 -13.45 11.16 36.02
N ARG A 117 -12.94 10.80 37.21
CA ARG A 117 -13.54 10.81 38.55
C ARG A 117 -14.94 10.22 38.71
#